data_AF-A0A8C4ZP81-F1
#
_entry.id   AF-A0A8C4ZP81-F1
#
_cell.length_a   1.000
_cell.length_b   1.000
_cell.length_c   1.000
_cell.angle_alpha   90.00
_cell.angle_beta   90.00
_cell.angle_gamma   90.00
#
_symmetry.space_group_name_H-M   'P 1'
#
loop_
_entity.id
_entity.type
_entity.pdbx_description
1 polymer ?
#
loop_
_entity_poly.entity_id
_entity_poly.type
_entity_poly.pdbx_seq_one_letter_code
_entity_poly.pdbx_strand_id
1 'polypeptide(L)'
;MPPLCESCFDHVDKLNQQVSVMRKEIKNLRQMLENAVKSHRKYMTSLLSAVSNVSQGDNQPPYQQQSLSEKTEMAPNVSLEQGTIQTVPIGYIRSCFSAKNGTPRQPTVCGHSRATLCIQPSVFNNPDQALMGLEQFSHVWVIFLFHKNGHLSYKPKVKPPRLNGQRVGLYSTRTPHRPNALGLTLARVDKIVGDTVHLSGIDMIDGTPVLDIKPYISDYDSPPQPTRCRTISNGCRPTGDGSGATR
;
A
#
# COMPACT_ATOMS: atom_id res chain seq x y z
N MET A 1 -16.10 45.81 -19.26
CA MET A 1 -14.89 45.15 -18.71
C MET A 1 -14.79 43.78 -19.35
N PRO A 2 -13.65 43.39 -19.94
CA PRO A 2 -13.52 42.08 -20.57
C PRO A 2 -13.57 40.98 -19.49
N PRO A 3 -14.14 39.80 -19.79
CA PRO A 3 -14.20 38.70 -18.84
C PRO A 3 -12.78 38.18 -18.57
N LEU A 4 -12.45 38.00 -17.29
CA LEU A 4 -11.17 37.44 -16.86
C LEU A 4 -11.01 36.02 -17.42
N CYS A 5 -9.84 35.75 -17.98
CA CYS A 5 -9.48 34.49 -18.62
C CYS A 5 -9.55 33.32 -17.61
N GLU A 6 -10.45 32.35 -17.84
CA GLU A 6 -10.60 31.13 -17.02
C GLU A 6 -9.28 30.35 -16.85
N SER A 7 -8.38 30.40 -17.84
CA SER A 7 -7.08 29.70 -17.75
C SER A 7 -6.12 30.28 -16.72
N CYS A 8 -6.31 31.55 -16.32
CA CYS A 8 -5.46 32.20 -15.32
C CYS A 8 -5.86 31.80 -13.89
N PHE A 9 -7.15 31.55 -13.64
CA PHE A 9 -7.65 31.18 -12.32
C PHE A 9 -7.22 29.76 -11.93
N ASP A 10 -7.38 28.80 -12.87
CA ASP A 10 -6.91 27.42 -12.70
C ASP A 10 -5.39 27.31 -12.48
N HIS A 11 -4.62 28.24 -13.06
CA HIS A 11 -3.17 28.28 -12.86
C HIS A 11 -2.80 28.76 -11.46
N VAL A 12 -3.51 29.76 -10.93
CA VAL A 12 -3.31 30.29 -9.58
C VAL A 12 -3.70 29.26 -8.53
N ASP A 13 -4.79 28.50 -8.73
CA ASP A 13 -5.21 27.46 -7.79
C ASP A 13 -4.22 26.29 -7.73
N LYS A 14 -3.67 25.87 -8.87
CA LYS A 14 -2.59 24.87 -8.92
C LYS A 14 -1.34 25.33 -8.17
N LEU A 15 -0.94 26.59 -8.36
CA LEU A 15 0.20 27.18 -7.64
C LEU A 15 -0.06 27.24 -6.13
N ASN A 16 -1.26 27.64 -5.72
CA ASN A 16 -1.64 27.68 -4.30
C ASN A 16 -1.64 26.29 -3.66
N GLN A 17 -2.11 25.27 -4.38
CA GLN A 17 -2.07 23.88 -3.93
C GLN A 17 -0.62 23.39 -3.79
N GLN A 18 0.25 23.71 -4.76
CA GLN A 18 1.69 23.39 -4.69
C GLN A 18 2.36 24.07 -3.49
N VAL A 19 2.08 25.35 -3.25
CA VAL A 19 2.61 26.09 -2.09
C VAL A 19 2.12 25.46 -0.77
N SER A 20 0.86 25.03 -0.70
CA SER A 20 0.31 24.36 0.48
C SER A 20 1.04 23.04 0.78
N VAL A 21 1.27 22.22 -0.25
CA VAL A 21 2.03 20.97 -0.14
C VAL A 21 3.46 21.26 0.31
N MET A 22 4.16 22.21 -0.31
CA MET A 22 5.52 22.58 0.08
C MET A 22 5.60 23.07 1.53
N ARG A 23 4.62 23.85 2.01
CA ARG A 23 4.57 24.29 3.41
C ARG A 23 4.42 23.11 4.37
N LYS A 24 3.58 22.13 4.04
CA LYS A 24 3.39 20.92 4.83
C LYS A 24 4.69 20.10 4.87
N GLU A 25 5.38 20.00 3.75
CA GLU A 25 6.65 19.26 3.67
C GLU A 25 7.77 19.94 4.46
N ILE A 26 7.91 21.27 4.38
CA ILE A 26 8.85 22.02 5.22
C ILE A 26 8.57 21.80 6.70
N LYS A 27 7.29 21.74 7.11
CA LYS A 27 6.90 21.45 8.49
C LYS A 27 7.32 20.03 8.90
N ASN A 28 7.10 19.03 8.05
CA ASN A 28 7.53 17.65 8.30
C ASN A 28 9.05 17.54 8.43
N LEU A 29 9.80 18.16 7.51
CA LEU A 29 11.26 18.15 7.53
C LEU A 29 11.83 18.81 8.79
N ARG A 30 11.25 19.93 9.24
CA ARG A 30 11.63 20.57 10.51
C ARG A 30 11.39 19.63 11.69
N GLN A 31 10.25 18.94 11.72
CA GLN A 31 9.95 17.98 12.79
C GLN A 31 10.94 16.80 12.81
N MET A 32 11.31 16.29 11.63
CA MET A 32 12.31 15.23 11.51
C MET A 32 13.68 15.68 12.01
N LEU A 33 14.10 16.90 11.66
CA LEU A 33 15.37 17.47 12.12
C LEU A 33 15.39 17.64 13.64
N GLU A 34 14.31 18.17 14.24
CA GLU A 34 14.20 18.29 15.70
C GLU A 34 14.28 16.94 16.40
N ASN A 35 13.63 15.91 15.85
CA ASN A 35 13.67 14.57 16.39
C ASN A 35 15.07 13.96 16.29
N ALA A 36 15.76 14.15 15.16
CA ALA A 36 17.13 13.71 14.96
C ALA A 36 18.10 14.39 15.94
N VAL A 37 17.98 15.72 16.12
CA VAL A 37 18.79 16.48 17.10
C VAL A 37 18.53 16.00 18.53
N LYS A 38 17.28 15.76 18.90
CA LYS A 38 16.93 15.21 20.23
C LYS A 38 17.54 13.82 20.43
N SER A 39 17.49 12.96 19.42
CA SER A 39 18.09 11.62 19.47
C SER A 39 19.61 11.70 19.62
N HIS A 40 20.26 12.54 18.83
CA HIS A 40 21.71 12.76 18.91
C HIS A 40 22.13 13.30 20.28
N ARG A 41 21.38 14.25 20.84
CA ARG A 41 21.63 14.77 22.20
C ARG A 41 21.57 13.66 23.24
N LYS A 42 20.57 12.76 23.17
CA LYS A 42 20.47 11.61 24.09
C LYS A 42 21.66 10.67 23.95
N TYR A 43 22.07 10.36 22.72
CA TYR A 43 23.24 9.53 22.46
C TYR A 43 24.52 10.14 23.04
N MET A 44 24.70 11.46 22.86
CA MET A 44 25.83 12.19 23.44
C MET A 44 25.82 12.17 24.96
N THR A 45 24.67 12.36 25.61
CA THR A 45 24.55 12.23 27.07
C THR A 45 24.91 10.82 27.55
N SER A 46 24.49 9.78 26.81
CA SER A 46 24.84 8.39 27.12
C SER A 46 26.34 8.14 27.00
N LEU A 47 26.97 8.60 25.91
CA LEU A 47 28.42 8.47 25.72
C LEU A 47 29.21 9.19 26.81
N LEU A 48 28.81 10.42 27.16
CA LEU A 48 29.46 11.16 28.23
C LEU A 48 29.38 10.41 29.56
N SER A 49 28.24 9.81 29.89
CA SER A 49 28.11 9.00 31.11
C SER A 49 29.00 7.75 31.11
N ALA A 50 29.11 7.06 29.97
CA ALA A 50 29.99 5.90 29.82
C ALA A 50 31.47 6.26 29.95
N VAL A 51 31.89 7.39 29.37
CA VAL A 51 33.29 7.89 29.46
C VAL A 51 33.62 8.37 30.88
N SER A 52 32.67 9.00 31.57
CA SER A 52 32.83 9.38 32.98
C SER A 52 33.04 8.16 33.88
N ASN A 53 32.35 7.05 33.61
CA ASN A 53 32.53 5.79 34.34
C ASN A 53 33.89 5.13 34.09
N VAL A 54 34.50 5.34 32.92
CA VAL A 54 35.87 4.87 32.61
C VAL A 54 36.95 5.73 33.28
N SER A 55 36.62 6.98 33.63
CA SER A 55 37.56 7.95 34.21
C SER A 55 37.72 7.83 35.74
N GLN A 56 36.89 7.05 36.43
CA GLN A 56 37.03 6.70 37.85
C GLN A 56 37.46 5.22 37.94
N GLY A 57 38.77 4.96 37.92
CA GLY A 57 39.34 3.62 37.70
C GLY A 57 39.21 2.61 38.85
N ASP A 58 39.41 1.31 38.55
CA ASP A 58 40.50 0.47 39.08
C ASP A 58 40.49 -0.99 38.54
N ASN A 59 41.61 -1.68 38.77
CA ASN A 59 42.11 -2.95 38.21
C ASN A 59 41.30 -4.27 38.39
N GLN A 60 41.43 -5.11 37.35
CA GLN A 60 41.45 -6.60 37.22
C GLN A 60 40.17 -7.49 37.24
N PRO A 61 40.19 -8.63 36.47
CA PRO A 61 39.01 -9.39 36.04
C PRO A 61 38.68 -10.60 36.93
N PRO A 62 37.51 -11.23 36.73
CA PRO A 62 37.54 -12.65 36.43
C PRO A 62 36.64 -13.05 35.26
N TYR A 63 37.22 -13.95 34.46
CA TYR A 63 36.57 -14.75 33.43
C TYR A 63 35.43 -15.58 34.03
N GLN A 64 34.20 -15.36 33.56
CA GLN A 64 33.12 -16.34 33.63
C GLN A 64 32.59 -16.57 32.22
N GLN A 65 32.84 -17.80 31.73
CA GLN A 65 32.20 -18.36 30.54
C GLN A 65 30.68 -18.34 30.71
N GLN A 66 30.02 -17.48 29.95
CA GLN A 66 28.68 -17.74 29.45
C GLN A 66 28.65 -17.43 27.96
N SER A 67 28.39 -18.50 27.21
CA SER A 67 28.21 -18.52 25.76
C SER A 67 27.17 -17.50 25.33
N LEU A 68 27.64 -16.34 24.89
CA LEU A 68 26.84 -15.36 24.17
C LEU A 68 26.85 -15.79 22.70
N SER A 69 25.74 -16.40 22.29
CA SER A 69 25.30 -16.40 20.89
C SER A 69 25.53 -15.02 20.31
N GLU A 70 26.27 -14.95 19.21
CA GLU A 70 26.49 -13.76 18.41
C GLU A 70 25.13 -13.14 18.04
N LYS A 71 24.65 -12.20 18.87
CA LYS A 71 23.70 -11.20 18.42
C LYS A 71 24.53 -10.19 17.65
N THR A 72 24.77 -10.49 16.38
CA THR A 72 25.14 -9.47 15.41
C THR A 72 23.97 -8.48 15.37
N GLU A 73 24.08 -7.39 16.12
CA GLU A 73 23.25 -6.20 15.91
C GLU A 73 23.57 -5.67 14.52
N MET A 74 22.85 -6.16 13.51
CA MET A 74 22.90 -5.62 12.17
C MET A 74 22.24 -4.24 12.18
N ALA A 75 23.02 -3.22 11.81
CA ALA A 75 22.55 -1.87 11.54
C ALA A 75 21.30 -1.87 10.63
N PRO A 76 20.27 -1.05 10.89
CA PRO A 76 18.94 -1.27 10.32
C PRO A 76 18.73 -0.76 8.88
N ASN A 77 19.76 -0.46 8.09
CA ASN A 77 19.56 0.37 6.89
C ASN A 77 20.28 -0.02 5.59
N VAL A 78 20.66 -1.29 5.39
CA VAL A 78 21.30 -1.73 4.12
C VAL A 78 20.55 -2.87 3.42
N SER A 79 19.58 -3.53 4.08
CA SER A 79 18.97 -4.78 3.57
C SER A 79 17.84 -4.61 2.54
N LEU A 80 17.41 -3.39 2.22
CA LEU A 80 16.31 -3.17 1.27
C LEU A 80 16.77 -3.01 -0.19
N GLU A 81 18.07 -2.81 -0.45
CA GLU A 81 18.56 -2.53 -1.79
C GLU A 81 18.73 -3.79 -2.65
N GLN A 82 18.89 -4.96 -2.02
CA GLN A 82 19.09 -6.25 -2.70
C GLN A 82 18.49 -7.39 -1.88
N GLY A 83 17.81 -8.34 -2.54
CA GLY A 83 17.42 -9.63 -1.94
C GLY A 83 15.93 -9.81 -1.65
N THR A 84 15.63 -10.68 -0.67
CA THR A 84 14.28 -11.08 -0.28
C THR A 84 13.77 -10.19 0.85
N ILE A 85 12.60 -9.57 0.66
CA ILE A 85 11.94 -8.78 1.69
C ILE A 85 10.98 -9.68 2.45
N GLN A 86 11.22 -9.84 3.76
CA GLN A 86 10.28 -10.52 4.64
C GLN A 86 9.14 -9.58 5.01
N THR A 87 7.91 -10.08 5.00
CA THR A 87 6.71 -9.33 5.36
C THR A 87 5.91 -10.09 6.39
N VAL A 88 5.21 -9.36 7.26
CA VAL A 88 4.32 -9.92 8.29
C VAL A 88 2.91 -9.44 8.00
N PRO A 89 1.90 -10.34 7.92
CA PRO A 89 0.52 -9.93 7.79
C PRO A 89 0.06 -9.08 8.98
N ILE A 90 -0.63 -7.97 8.73
CA ILE A 90 -1.27 -7.18 9.77
C ILE A 90 -2.54 -7.84 10.29
N GLY A 91 -3.14 -8.72 9.49
CA GLY A 91 -4.44 -9.32 9.74
C GLY A 91 -4.83 -10.31 8.65
N TYR A 92 -5.95 -10.99 8.85
CA TYR A 92 -6.51 -11.94 7.90
C TYR A 92 -7.94 -11.57 7.56
N ILE A 93 -8.28 -11.69 6.28
CA ILE A 93 -9.63 -11.54 5.79
C ILE A 93 -10.46 -12.75 6.22
N ARG A 94 -11.59 -12.48 6.88
CA ARG A 94 -12.71 -13.41 6.94
C ARG A 94 -13.75 -12.97 5.92
N SER A 95 -14.07 -13.80 4.92
CA SER A 95 -14.98 -13.41 3.83
C SER A 95 -16.04 -14.44 3.51
N CYS A 96 -17.05 -14.02 2.75
CA CYS A 96 -18.07 -14.91 2.21
C CYS A 96 -17.56 -15.90 1.13
N PHE A 97 -16.27 -15.85 0.75
CA PHE A 97 -15.69 -16.67 -0.31
C PHE A 97 -14.73 -17.72 0.24
N SER A 98 -15.18 -18.97 0.38
CA SER A 98 -14.35 -20.06 0.91
C SER A 98 -13.27 -20.54 -0.07
N ALA A 99 -13.50 -20.39 -1.37
CA ALA A 99 -12.61 -20.86 -2.44
C ALA A 99 -12.54 -19.88 -3.60
N LYS A 100 -11.49 -20.01 -4.42
CA LYS A 100 -11.26 -19.15 -5.60
C LYS A 100 -12.40 -19.22 -6.62
N ASN A 101 -13.00 -20.41 -6.78
CA ASN A 101 -14.13 -20.60 -7.68
C ASN A 101 -15.35 -19.87 -7.09
N GLY A 102 -15.94 -18.97 -7.88
CA GLY A 102 -17.03 -18.11 -7.43
C GLY A 102 -16.60 -16.82 -6.74
N THR A 103 -15.31 -16.65 -6.42
CA THR A 103 -14.79 -15.34 -5.99
C THR A 103 -14.81 -14.37 -7.18
N PRO A 104 -15.30 -13.13 -7.00
CA PRO A 104 -15.27 -12.11 -8.04
C PRO A 104 -13.85 -11.93 -8.57
N ARG A 105 -13.72 -11.69 -9.88
CA ARG A 105 -12.40 -11.41 -10.47
C ARG A 105 -11.88 -10.02 -10.13
N GLN A 106 -12.78 -9.11 -9.75
CA GLN A 106 -12.54 -7.71 -9.40
C GLN A 106 -13.63 -7.28 -8.40
N PRO A 107 -13.35 -6.36 -7.48
CA PRO A 107 -14.27 -5.99 -6.40
C PRO A 107 -15.58 -5.38 -6.92
N THR A 108 -15.49 -4.59 -8.00
CA THR A 108 -16.64 -3.91 -8.60
C THR A 108 -17.67 -4.85 -9.23
N VAL A 109 -17.33 -6.13 -9.43
CA VAL A 109 -18.26 -7.12 -10.01
C VAL A 109 -19.33 -7.53 -9.00
N CYS A 110 -19.03 -7.51 -7.70
CA CYS A 110 -19.96 -7.89 -6.65
C CYS A 110 -19.85 -6.92 -5.47
N GLY A 111 -20.51 -5.76 -5.55
CA GLY A 111 -20.47 -4.74 -4.50
C GLY A 111 -21.10 -5.19 -3.16
N HIS A 112 -21.93 -6.22 -3.19
CA HIS A 112 -22.57 -6.77 -1.98
C HIS A 112 -21.72 -7.82 -1.25
N SER A 113 -20.55 -8.20 -1.78
CA SER A 113 -19.65 -9.08 -1.05
C SER A 113 -19.25 -8.44 0.28
N ARG A 114 -19.07 -9.29 1.31
CA ARG A 114 -18.78 -8.87 2.69
C ARG A 114 -17.55 -9.58 3.21
N ALA A 115 -16.75 -8.85 3.97
CA ALA A 115 -15.63 -9.39 4.70
C ALA A 115 -15.38 -8.59 5.98
N THR A 116 -14.57 -9.17 6.86
CA THR A 116 -13.97 -8.46 8.00
C THR A 116 -12.46 -8.65 7.97
N LEU A 117 -11.72 -7.61 8.31
CA LEU A 117 -10.29 -7.64 8.57
C LEU A 117 -10.08 -7.37 10.06
N CYS A 118 -9.57 -8.36 10.80
CA CYS A 118 -9.17 -8.20 12.20
C CYS A 118 -7.65 -8.01 12.24
N ILE A 119 -7.19 -6.91 12.85
CA ILE A 119 -5.76 -6.62 13.03
C ILE A 119 -5.22 -7.48 14.17
N GLN A 120 -4.10 -8.17 13.92
CA GLN A 120 -3.57 -9.10 14.91
C GLN A 120 -2.92 -8.37 16.09
N PRO A 121 -3.21 -8.80 17.34
CA PRO A 121 -2.52 -8.29 18.53
C PRO A 121 -1.00 -8.54 18.54
N SER A 122 -0.52 -9.51 17.75
CA SER A 122 0.92 -9.75 17.58
C SER A 122 1.65 -8.65 16.83
N VAL A 123 0.92 -7.76 16.15
CA VAL A 123 1.47 -6.65 15.36
C VAL A 123 1.47 -5.36 16.17
N PHE A 124 0.38 -5.10 16.89
CA PHE A 124 0.24 -3.94 17.78
C PHE A 124 -0.34 -4.36 19.12
N ASN A 125 0.19 -3.80 20.22
CA ASN A 125 -0.37 -4.05 21.55
C ASN A 125 -1.82 -3.54 21.70
N ASN A 126 -2.15 -2.42 21.02
CA ASN A 126 -3.50 -1.85 20.96
C ASN A 126 -3.92 -1.66 19.49
N PRO A 127 -4.40 -2.72 18.80
CA PRO A 127 -4.69 -2.68 17.37
C PRO A 127 -5.78 -1.67 16.97
N ASP A 128 -6.74 -1.41 17.86
CA ASP A 128 -7.82 -0.44 17.67
C ASP A 128 -7.29 0.99 17.47
N GLN A 129 -6.21 1.36 18.15
CA GLN A 129 -5.58 2.68 18.00
C GLN A 129 -5.02 2.89 16.59
N ALA A 130 -4.53 1.82 15.93
CA ALA A 130 -4.03 1.90 14.57
C ALA A 130 -5.15 2.12 13.52
N LEU A 131 -6.41 1.86 13.90
CA LEU A 131 -7.59 2.05 13.04
C LEU A 131 -8.29 3.40 13.27
N MET A 132 -7.91 4.16 14.30
CA MET A 132 -8.56 5.42 14.66
C MET A 132 -8.54 6.43 13.49
N GLY A 133 -9.71 6.97 13.15
CA GLY A 133 -9.89 7.94 12.07
C GLY A 133 -10.13 7.29 10.70
N LEU A 134 -9.95 5.98 10.56
CA LEU A 134 -10.22 5.27 9.31
C LEU A 134 -11.73 5.27 8.98
N GLU A 135 -12.59 5.36 9.98
CA GLU A 135 -14.05 5.49 9.85
C GLU A 135 -14.50 6.78 9.14
N GLN A 136 -13.62 7.78 9.03
CA GLN A 136 -13.87 9.02 8.29
C GLN A 136 -13.80 8.82 6.78
N PHE A 137 -13.29 7.68 6.31
CA PHE A 137 -13.13 7.36 4.90
C PHE A 137 -14.16 6.33 4.47
N SER A 138 -14.79 6.58 3.33
CA SER A 138 -15.76 5.64 2.75
C SER A 138 -15.10 4.38 2.18
N HIS A 139 -13.84 4.48 1.74
CA HIS A 139 -13.11 3.41 1.07
C HIS A 139 -11.66 3.33 1.52
N VAL A 140 -11.10 2.14 1.40
CA VAL A 140 -9.70 1.83 1.68
C VAL A 140 -9.09 0.99 0.57
N TRP A 141 -7.82 1.24 0.29
CA TRP A 141 -6.96 0.28 -0.39
C TRP A 141 -6.57 -0.82 0.59
N VAL A 142 -6.73 -2.07 0.15
CA VAL A 142 -6.27 -3.27 0.87
C VAL A 142 -5.18 -3.92 0.03
N ILE A 143 -3.99 -4.07 0.61
CA ILE A 143 -2.85 -4.77 0.02
C ILE A 143 -2.74 -6.13 0.67
N PHE A 144 -2.80 -7.20 -0.10
CA PHE A 144 -2.88 -8.57 0.42
C PHE A 144 -2.04 -9.56 -0.39
N LEU A 145 -1.87 -10.79 0.10
CA LEU A 145 -1.18 -11.86 -0.66
C LEU A 145 -2.15 -12.90 -1.20
N PHE A 146 -1.94 -13.32 -2.45
CA PHE A 146 -2.62 -14.49 -3.02
C PHE A 146 -2.05 -15.81 -2.47
N HIS A 147 -2.24 -16.05 -1.17
CA HIS A 147 -1.65 -17.15 -0.40
C HIS A 147 -1.99 -18.57 -0.92
N LYS A 148 -3.14 -18.78 -1.57
CA LYS A 148 -3.50 -20.09 -2.18
C LYS A 148 -3.05 -20.24 -3.63
N ASN A 149 -2.24 -19.34 -4.19
CA ASN A 149 -1.68 -19.53 -5.53
C ASN A 149 -0.55 -20.56 -5.50
N GLY A 150 -0.94 -21.84 -5.54
CA GLY A 150 -0.06 -23.01 -5.39
C GLY A 150 1.01 -23.24 -6.47
N HIS A 151 1.38 -22.23 -7.27
CA HIS A 151 2.48 -22.36 -8.23
C HIS A 151 3.27 -21.05 -8.33
N LEU A 152 4.50 -21.09 -7.84
CA LEU A 152 5.53 -20.04 -7.96
C LEU A 152 6.03 -19.84 -9.40
N SER A 153 5.54 -20.60 -10.38
CA SER A 153 5.91 -20.38 -11.78
C SER A 153 5.10 -19.23 -12.38
N TYR A 154 5.68 -18.03 -12.39
CA TYR A 154 5.16 -16.91 -13.18
C TYR A 154 5.77 -16.95 -14.58
N LYS A 155 5.00 -16.47 -15.57
CA LYS A 155 5.45 -16.37 -16.98
C LYS A 155 5.45 -14.91 -17.40
N PRO A 156 6.44 -14.44 -18.19
CA PRO A 156 6.46 -13.05 -18.68
C PRO A 156 5.21 -12.65 -19.47
N LYS A 157 4.56 -13.62 -20.12
CA LYS A 157 3.29 -13.45 -20.85
C LYS A 157 2.20 -14.34 -20.27
N VAL A 158 0.98 -13.80 -20.18
CA VAL A 158 -0.21 -14.49 -19.68
C VAL A 158 -1.36 -14.35 -20.69
N LYS A 159 -2.42 -15.17 -20.51
CA LYS A 159 -3.62 -15.17 -21.35
C LYS A 159 -4.85 -14.77 -20.51
N PRO A 160 -5.15 -13.46 -20.35
CA PRO A 160 -6.28 -13.02 -19.55
C PRO A 160 -7.62 -13.47 -20.15
N PRO A 161 -8.61 -13.84 -19.32
CA PRO A 161 -9.92 -14.29 -19.82
C PRO A 161 -10.64 -13.26 -20.71
N ARG A 162 -10.43 -11.96 -20.45
CA ARG A 162 -11.11 -10.85 -21.16
C ARG A 162 -10.49 -10.49 -22.51
N LEU A 163 -9.39 -11.13 -22.93
CA LEU A 163 -8.67 -10.79 -24.16
C LEU A 163 -8.82 -11.82 -25.28
N ASN A 164 -9.91 -12.60 -25.29
CA ASN A 164 -10.24 -13.59 -26.33
C ASN A 164 -9.05 -14.49 -26.75
N GLY A 165 -8.21 -14.80 -25.77
CA GLY A 165 -7.06 -15.65 -25.93
C GLY A 165 -5.77 -15.03 -26.45
N GLN A 166 -5.70 -13.71 -26.59
CA GLN A 166 -4.43 -13.02 -26.80
C GLN A 166 -3.49 -13.18 -25.60
N ARG A 167 -2.19 -13.26 -25.90
CA ARG A 167 -1.14 -13.22 -24.89
C ARG A 167 -0.60 -11.82 -24.74
N VAL A 168 -0.58 -11.31 -23.51
CA VAL A 168 -0.06 -9.99 -23.17
C VAL A 168 0.97 -10.09 -22.05
N GLY A 169 1.75 -9.03 -21.84
CA GLY A 169 2.74 -8.97 -20.77
C GLY A 169 2.08 -9.12 -19.39
N LEU A 170 2.76 -9.79 -18.46
CA LEU A 170 2.24 -10.04 -17.10
C LEU A 170 1.85 -8.73 -16.38
N TYR A 171 2.69 -7.71 -16.49
CA TYR A 171 2.47 -6.42 -15.82
C TYR A 171 1.36 -5.56 -16.45
N SER A 172 0.91 -5.87 -17.67
CA SER A 172 -0.24 -5.19 -18.29
C SER A 172 -1.59 -5.81 -17.88
N THR A 173 -1.61 -6.68 -16.86
CA THR A 173 -2.80 -7.42 -16.43
C THR A 173 -2.95 -7.38 -14.91
N ARG A 174 -4.09 -7.84 -14.38
CA ARG A 174 -4.29 -8.06 -12.93
C ARG A 174 -4.22 -9.55 -12.55
N THR A 175 -3.40 -10.33 -13.25
CA THR A 175 -3.20 -11.76 -12.92
C THR A 175 -2.65 -11.90 -11.49
N PRO A 176 -3.11 -12.91 -10.71
CA PRO A 176 -2.60 -13.15 -9.37
C PRO A 176 -1.31 -14.00 -9.39
N HIS A 177 -0.91 -14.56 -10.54
CA HIS A 177 0.35 -15.29 -10.74
C HIS A 177 1.47 -14.32 -11.11
N ARG A 178 2.18 -13.80 -10.10
CA ARG A 178 3.21 -12.75 -10.21
C ARG A 178 4.44 -13.11 -9.38
N PRO A 179 5.61 -12.52 -9.65
CA PRO A 179 6.80 -12.71 -8.80
C PRO A 179 6.51 -12.38 -7.33
N ASN A 180 5.91 -11.21 -7.10
CA ASN A 180 5.32 -10.85 -5.83
C ASN A 180 3.81 -10.94 -5.97
N ALA A 181 3.21 -11.95 -5.34
CA ALA A 181 1.79 -12.26 -5.45
C ALA A 181 0.91 -11.30 -4.62
N LEU A 182 1.15 -10.00 -4.77
CA LEU A 182 0.40 -8.92 -4.13
C LEU A 182 -0.90 -8.66 -4.89
N GLY A 183 -2.00 -8.62 -4.16
CA GLY A 183 -3.29 -8.12 -4.59
C GLY A 183 -3.52 -6.70 -4.09
N LEU A 184 -4.38 -5.97 -4.81
CA LEU A 184 -4.81 -4.62 -4.46
C LEU A 184 -6.31 -4.52 -4.69
N THR A 185 -7.04 -4.17 -3.64
CA THR A 185 -8.50 -4.05 -3.67
C THR A 185 -8.94 -2.72 -3.09
N LEU A 186 -9.78 -2.00 -3.82
CA LEU A 186 -10.52 -0.86 -3.28
C LEU A 186 -11.79 -1.41 -2.63
N ALA A 187 -11.81 -1.45 -1.30
CA ALA A 187 -12.95 -1.92 -0.52
C ALA A 187 -13.67 -0.73 0.12
N ARG A 188 -14.98 -0.85 0.30
CA ARG A 188 -15.76 0.10 1.09
C ARG A 188 -15.64 -0.25 2.57
N VAL A 189 -15.44 0.76 3.42
CA VAL A 189 -15.52 0.62 4.87
C VAL A 189 -16.98 0.76 5.29
N ASP A 190 -17.54 -0.31 5.84
CA ASP A 190 -18.93 -0.31 6.32
C ASP A 190 -19.00 0.21 7.76
N LYS A 191 -18.07 -0.25 8.62
CA LYS A 191 -17.89 0.20 10.00
C LYS A 191 -16.59 -0.35 10.59
N ILE A 192 -16.16 0.20 11.72
CA ILE A 192 -15.04 -0.29 12.51
C ILE A 192 -15.55 -0.61 13.91
N VAL A 193 -15.15 -1.77 14.45
CA VAL A 193 -15.52 -2.23 15.80
C VAL A 193 -14.26 -2.78 16.46
N GLY A 194 -13.70 -2.04 17.42
CA GLY A 194 -12.45 -2.41 18.08
C GLY A 194 -11.29 -2.53 17.09
N ASP A 195 -10.69 -3.71 17.01
CA ASP A 195 -9.59 -4.07 16.12
C ASP A 195 -10.03 -4.56 14.73
N THR A 196 -11.33 -4.50 14.44
CA THR A 196 -11.94 -5.14 13.28
C THR A 196 -12.58 -4.13 12.33
N VAL A 197 -12.16 -4.16 11.07
CA VAL A 197 -12.73 -3.38 9.97
C VAL A 197 -13.74 -4.24 9.22
N HIS A 198 -14.98 -3.78 9.12
CA HIS A 198 -16.02 -4.41 8.30
C HIS A 198 -15.99 -3.79 6.90
N LEU A 199 -15.89 -4.66 5.89
CA LEU A 199 -15.64 -4.28 4.50
C LEU A 199 -16.71 -4.81 3.55
N SER A 200 -17.00 -4.03 2.51
CA SER A 200 -17.80 -4.45 1.37
C SER A 200 -17.12 -4.21 0.02
N GLY A 201 -17.59 -4.88 -1.03
CA GLY A 201 -16.98 -4.81 -2.35
C GLY A 201 -15.59 -5.43 -2.38
N ILE A 202 -15.45 -6.63 -1.81
CA ILE A 202 -14.21 -7.40 -1.74
C ILE A 202 -14.19 -8.53 -2.78
N ASP A 203 -12.99 -8.94 -3.17
CA ASP A 203 -12.68 -10.02 -4.11
C ASP A 203 -11.63 -10.99 -3.55
N MET A 204 -11.58 -11.11 -2.23
CA MET A 204 -10.60 -11.92 -1.48
C MET A 204 -11.28 -13.15 -0.86
N ILE A 205 -10.58 -14.28 -0.88
CA ILE A 205 -11.04 -15.51 -0.22
C ILE A 205 -10.81 -15.43 1.29
N ASP A 206 -11.56 -16.24 2.04
CA ASP A 206 -11.39 -16.43 3.47
C ASP A 206 -9.97 -16.94 3.80
N GLY A 207 -9.39 -16.36 4.85
CA GLY A 207 -8.01 -16.60 5.28
C GLY A 207 -6.96 -15.80 4.50
N THR A 208 -7.36 -14.86 3.63
CA THR A 208 -6.39 -14.05 2.87
C THR A 208 -5.58 -13.15 3.81
N PRO A 209 -4.24 -13.27 3.86
CA PRO A 209 -3.40 -12.41 4.69
C PRO A 209 -3.30 -11.01 4.06
N VAL A 210 -3.53 -9.99 4.88
CA VAL A 210 -3.42 -8.57 4.54
C VAL A 210 -2.08 -8.05 5.01
N LEU A 211 -1.38 -7.33 4.15
CA LEU A 211 -0.11 -6.69 4.46
C LEU A 211 -0.30 -5.25 4.90
N ASP A 212 -1.29 -4.55 4.34
CA ASP A 212 -1.49 -3.13 4.62
C ASP A 212 -2.90 -2.66 4.25
N ILE A 213 -3.34 -1.58 4.89
CA ILE A 213 -4.56 -0.84 4.53
C ILE A 213 -4.28 0.66 4.49
N LYS A 214 -4.85 1.36 3.49
CA LYS A 214 -4.68 2.82 3.35
C LYS A 214 -6.01 3.48 2.99
N PRO A 215 -6.32 4.67 3.53
CA PRO A 215 -7.51 5.41 3.10
C PRO A 215 -7.41 5.75 1.61
N TYR A 216 -8.52 5.58 0.90
CA TYR A 216 -8.63 6.05 -0.48
C TYR A 216 -8.95 7.55 -0.47
N ILE A 217 -8.18 8.32 -1.23
CA ILE A 217 -8.36 9.77 -1.37
C ILE A 217 -8.52 10.08 -2.84
N SER A 218 -9.70 10.54 -3.24
CA SER A 218 -10.05 10.81 -4.65
C SER A 218 -9.02 11.68 -5.36
N ASP A 219 -8.56 12.72 -4.68
CA ASP A 219 -7.65 13.73 -5.24
C ASP A 219 -6.25 13.19 -5.52
N TYR A 220 -5.85 12.09 -4.87
CA TYR A 220 -4.51 11.50 -5.00
C TYR A 220 -4.53 10.21 -5.83
N ASP A 221 -5.58 9.41 -5.64
CA ASP A 221 -5.66 8.06 -6.19
C ASP A 221 -6.40 8.01 -7.53
N SER A 222 -7.18 9.05 -7.87
CA SER A 222 -7.87 9.12 -9.15
C SER A 222 -7.02 9.89 -10.17
N PRO A 223 -6.76 9.34 -11.36
CA PRO A 223 -6.09 10.09 -12.40
C PRO A 223 -6.95 11.30 -12.82
N PRO A 224 -6.36 12.47 -13.11
CA PRO A 224 -7.09 13.68 -13.51
C PRO A 224 -7.96 13.53 -14.75
N GLN A 225 -7.64 12.54 -15.61
CA GLN A 225 -8.47 12.15 -16.72
C GLN A 225 -8.75 10.66 -16.64
N PRO A 226 -9.99 10.21 -16.87
CA PRO A 226 -10.30 8.79 -16.95
C PRO A 226 -9.57 8.20 -18.15
N THR A 227 -8.45 7.52 -17.88
CA THR A 227 -7.76 6.73 -18.88
C THR A 227 -8.64 5.54 -19.23
N ARG A 228 -9.51 5.71 -20.23
CA ARG A 228 -9.96 4.55 -21.01
C ARG A 228 -8.69 3.86 -21.47
N CYS A 229 -8.60 2.55 -21.22
CA CYS A 229 -7.56 1.72 -21.81
C CYS A 229 -7.52 2.09 -23.29
N ARG A 230 -6.45 2.77 -23.74
CA ARG A 230 -6.31 3.11 -25.15
C ARG A 230 -6.38 1.78 -25.85
N THR A 231 -7.48 1.53 -26.56
CA THR A 231 -7.66 0.31 -27.35
C THR A 231 -6.37 0.14 -28.11
N ILE A 232 -5.72 -1.02 -27.97
CA ILE A 232 -4.60 -1.38 -28.84
C ILE A 232 -5.19 -1.27 -30.25
N SER A 233 -4.84 -0.20 -30.94
CA SER A 233 -5.39 0.18 -32.23
C SER A 233 -4.84 -0.78 -33.27
N ASN A 234 -5.38 -1.98 -33.31
CA ASN A 234 -5.24 -2.86 -34.45
C ASN A 234 -6.51 -2.75 -35.28
N GLY A 235 -6.52 -1.74 -36.17
CA GLY A 235 -7.08 -1.89 -37.52
C GLY A 235 -8.58 -2.11 -37.69
N CYS A 236 -9.45 -1.63 -36.81
CA CYS A 236 -10.86 -1.49 -37.16
C CYS A 236 -11.06 -0.16 -37.90
N ARG A 237 -11.12 -0.20 -39.23
CA ARG A 237 -11.61 0.92 -40.04
C ARG A 237 -13.02 1.29 -39.54
N PRO A 238 -13.35 2.57 -39.37
CA PRO A 238 -14.74 2.95 -39.26
C PRO A 238 -15.40 2.58 -40.59
N THR A 239 -16.33 1.63 -40.58
CA THR A 239 -17.29 1.52 -41.68
C THR A 239 -18.06 2.83 -41.68
N GLY A 240 -17.90 3.58 -42.76
CA GLY A 240 -18.49 4.89 -42.94
C GLY A 240 -19.99 4.86 -42.71
N ASP A 241 -20.45 5.95 -42.10
CA ASP A 241 -21.83 6.29 -41.88
C ASP A 241 -22.72 6.00 -43.10
N GLY A 242 -23.79 5.27 -42.84
CA GLY A 242 -24.97 5.32 -43.68
C GLY A 242 -25.69 6.65 -43.42
N SER A 243 -25.56 7.59 -44.36
CA SER A 243 -26.61 8.56 -44.65
C SER A 243 -26.37 9.17 -46.04
N GLY A 244 -27.36 9.06 -46.93
CA GLY A 244 -27.29 9.57 -48.29
C GLY A 244 -28.47 9.11 -49.14
N ALA A 245 -29.57 9.86 -49.05
CA ALA A 245 -30.80 9.68 -49.80
C ALA A 245 -30.64 10.05 -51.30
N THR A 246 -31.69 9.74 -52.09
CA THR A 246 -31.94 10.10 -53.51
C THR A 246 -31.01 9.40 -54.52
N ARG A 247 -31.50 8.65 -55.52
CA ARG A 247 -32.60 8.87 -56.45
C ARG A 247 -33.10 7.53 -57.00
#